data_AF-A0A431LDS1-F1
#
_entry.id   AF-A0A431LDS1-F1
#
_cell.length_a   1.000
_cell.length_b   1.000
_cell.length_c   1.000
_cell.angle_alpha   90.00
_cell.angle_beta   90.00
_cell.angle_gamma   90.00
#
_symmetry.space_group_name_H-M   'P 1'
#
loop_
_entity.id
_entity.type
_entity.pdbx_description
1 polymer ?
#
loop_
_entity_poly.entity_id
_entity_poly.type
_entity_poly.pdbx_seq_one_letter_code
_entity_poly.pdbx_strand_id
1 'polypeptide(L)'
;MSENVHSAAGYEYYPEAFDPGIYELASKIVNDKRFYRTFVSYFLKTLLDPTQLVHARSSIVNEVQSLAPQASIIKTVWCSLSLATEKYFNEKALDYAWSDEEREEAQKDWFGLIAPGFLPGDYNRSLDISVIKAWKNRLVKLLNRDMGPMAACDMCTSKCLYSYDVKAVDDNWGQRFDKARQRENAPATAAHLALSLCVNLTFKLDVDLAFCIAARTVQHQDTFEDAQHDFMEKVRVEIQRFIERENKAAEAKNEKGADKGAKRSQSRSENTSRPETPPRPGTMPRSETAPKPDPNIVKAERDREAEAISKIGPKPKTMIPTDGSLTREQIFEVIVRIGLTGAKWRTLCEETMLANKLNADEIEEEIQKRLKSVDCEPEN
;
A
#
# COMPACT_ATOMS: atom_id res chain seq x y z
N MET A 1 17.07 12.56 30.37
CA MET A 1 16.53 11.24 30.75
C MET A 1 16.80 10.32 29.57
N SER A 2 17.85 9.50 29.66
CA SER A 2 18.15 8.48 28.65
C SER A 2 17.22 7.31 28.93
N GLU A 3 16.06 7.29 28.27
CA GLU A 3 15.29 6.05 28.15
C GLU A 3 16.23 4.97 27.62
N ASN A 4 16.09 3.77 28.18
CA ASN A 4 17.04 2.69 28.02
C ASN A 4 17.02 2.25 26.55
N VAL A 5 17.92 2.80 25.74
CA VAL A 5 18.02 2.60 24.28
C VAL A 5 18.08 1.12 23.87
N HIS A 6 18.37 0.25 24.85
CA HIS A 6 18.47 -1.21 24.74
C HIS A 6 17.18 -1.98 25.09
N SER A 7 16.06 -1.33 25.41
CA SER A 7 14.81 -2.03 25.75
C SER A 7 13.97 -2.44 24.54
N ALA A 8 14.32 -1.97 23.35
CA ALA A 8 13.56 -2.25 22.15
C ALA A 8 13.79 -3.70 21.66
N ALA A 9 12.75 -4.47 21.40
CA ALA A 9 12.87 -5.85 20.90
C ALA A 9 13.59 -5.90 19.54
N GLY A 10 13.46 -4.85 18.72
CA GLY A 10 14.22 -4.71 17.48
C GLY A 10 15.74 -4.54 17.67
N TYR A 11 16.20 -4.16 18.87
CA TYR A 11 17.61 -4.07 19.21
C TYR A 11 18.31 -5.43 19.12
N GLU A 12 17.62 -6.52 19.47
CA GLU A 12 18.17 -7.89 19.38
C GLU A 12 18.66 -8.22 17.96
N TYR A 13 17.96 -7.72 16.94
CA TYR A 13 18.23 -8.03 15.54
C TYR A 13 19.27 -7.11 14.90
N TYR A 14 19.34 -5.84 15.32
CA TYR A 14 20.35 -4.92 14.80
C TYR A 14 20.71 -3.80 15.80
N PRO A 15 21.61 -4.10 16.76
CA PRO A 15 22.00 -3.17 17.82
C PRO A 15 22.53 -1.81 17.33
N GLU A 16 23.32 -1.81 16.26
CA GLU A 16 23.93 -0.61 15.69
C GLU A 16 22.90 0.41 15.15
N ALA A 17 21.66 -0.01 14.90
CA ALA A 17 20.59 0.89 14.52
C ALA A 17 20.15 1.80 15.67
N PHE A 18 20.50 1.45 16.91
CA PHE A 18 20.09 2.15 18.13
C PHE A 18 21.25 2.96 18.72
N ASP A 19 22.18 3.41 17.88
CA ASP A 19 23.12 4.46 18.28
C ASP A 19 22.31 5.67 18.79
N PRO A 20 22.70 6.36 19.89
CA PRO A 20 21.85 7.36 20.55
C PRO A 20 21.27 8.44 19.61
N GLY A 21 22.07 8.92 18.66
CA GLY A 21 21.61 9.90 17.66
C GLY A 21 20.58 9.34 16.67
N ILE A 22 20.69 8.06 16.31
CA ILE A 22 19.73 7.38 15.44
C ILE A 22 18.44 7.10 16.22
N TYR A 23 18.56 6.67 17.47
CA TYR A 23 17.41 6.46 18.36
C TYR A 23 16.60 7.74 18.56
N GLU A 24 17.25 8.86 18.84
CA GLU A 24 16.56 10.15 19.01
C GLU A 24 15.84 10.58 17.72
N LEU A 25 16.51 10.42 16.57
CA LEU A 25 15.91 10.72 15.27
C LEU A 25 14.74 9.79 14.95
N ALA A 26 14.90 8.49 15.15
CA ALA A 26 13.86 7.49 14.95
C ALA A 26 12.65 7.74 15.87
N SER A 27 12.88 8.14 17.12
CA SER A 27 11.82 8.53 18.06
C SER A 27 11.03 9.74 17.55
N LYS A 28 11.69 10.73 16.93
CA LYS A 28 10.99 11.85 16.28
C LYS A 28 10.17 11.39 15.07
N ILE A 29 10.71 10.49 14.25
CA ILE A 29 10.03 9.91 13.09
C ILE A 29 8.78 9.11 13.52
N VAL A 30 8.87 8.28 14.56
CA VAL A 30 7.73 7.47 15.05
C VAL A 30 6.61 8.32 15.63
N ASN A 31 6.94 9.49 16.16
CA ASN A 31 5.96 10.46 16.65
C ASN A 31 5.35 11.33 15.54
N ASP A 32 5.91 11.29 14.32
CA ASP A 32 5.28 11.90 13.16
C ASP A 32 4.04 11.08 12.74
N LYS A 33 2.88 11.76 12.65
CA LYS A 33 1.61 11.12 12.32
C LYS A 33 1.62 10.46 10.95
N ARG A 34 2.28 11.07 9.95
CA ARG A 34 2.32 10.56 8.58
C ARG A 34 3.14 9.29 8.52
N PHE A 35 4.28 9.23 9.20
CA PHE A 35 5.05 8.00 9.30
C PHE A 35 4.29 6.91 10.04
N TYR A 36 3.73 7.21 11.22
CA TYR A 36 3.00 6.20 12.01
C TYR A 36 1.81 5.62 11.24
N ARG A 37 1.05 6.46 10.52
CA ARG A 37 -0.02 6.02 9.62
C ARG A 37 0.49 5.14 8.48
N THR A 38 1.65 5.46 7.92
CA THR A 38 2.29 4.65 6.87
C THR A 38 2.69 3.28 7.42
N PHE A 39 3.22 3.22 8.64
CA PHE A 39 3.51 1.98 9.35
C PHE A 39 2.26 1.13 9.60
N VAL A 40 1.19 1.72 10.13
CA VAL A 40 -0.07 0.98 10.36
C VAL A 40 -0.67 0.48 9.04
N SER A 41 -0.64 1.29 7.99
CA SER A 41 -1.06 0.86 6.64
C SER A 41 -0.22 -0.29 6.11
N TYR A 42 1.11 -0.26 6.32
CA TYR A 42 2.01 -1.35 5.95
C TYR A 42 1.66 -2.67 6.67
N PHE A 43 1.42 -2.59 7.97
CA PHE A 43 0.98 -3.74 8.78
C PHE A 43 -0.37 -4.29 8.29
N LEU A 44 -1.37 -3.42 8.13
CA LEU A 44 -2.71 -3.79 7.65
C LEU A 44 -2.68 -4.44 6.26
N LYS A 45 -1.92 -3.86 5.32
CA LYS A 45 -1.74 -4.42 3.98
C LYS A 45 -1.17 -5.82 4.05
N THR A 46 -0.17 -6.03 4.91
CA THR A 46 0.46 -7.34 5.12
C THR A 46 -0.51 -8.36 5.75
N LEU A 47 -1.33 -7.91 6.71
CA LEU A 47 -2.34 -8.75 7.34
C LEU A 47 -3.41 -9.21 6.35
N LEU A 48 -3.87 -8.31 5.46
CA LEU A 48 -4.86 -8.64 4.44
C LEU A 48 -4.26 -9.49 3.32
N ASP A 49 -3.09 -9.09 2.82
CA ASP A 49 -2.37 -9.73 1.73
C ASP A 49 -0.89 -9.93 2.09
N PRO A 50 -0.47 -11.17 2.39
CA PRO A 50 0.90 -11.51 2.73
C PRO A 50 1.97 -11.02 1.74
N THR A 51 1.62 -10.88 0.44
CA THR A 51 2.57 -10.40 -0.57
C THR A 51 2.98 -8.95 -0.35
N GLN A 52 2.15 -8.17 0.35
CA GLN A 52 2.40 -6.75 0.62
C GLN A 52 3.53 -6.52 1.61
N LEU A 53 3.94 -7.53 2.38
CA LEU A 53 5.12 -7.47 3.24
C LEU A 53 6.35 -6.96 2.46
N VAL A 54 6.51 -7.43 1.22
CA VAL A 54 7.62 -7.04 0.33
C VAL A 54 7.25 -5.80 -0.49
N HIS A 55 6.07 -5.78 -1.12
CA HIS A 55 5.70 -4.70 -2.05
C HIS A 55 5.53 -3.34 -1.37
N ALA A 56 4.98 -3.30 -0.15
CA ALA A 56 4.74 -2.05 0.56
C ALA A 56 5.96 -1.55 1.36
N ARG A 57 7.08 -2.30 1.37
CA ARG A 57 8.33 -1.93 2.05
C ARG A 57 8.85 -0.57 1.60
N SER A 58 8.79 -0.28 0.30
CA SER A 58 9.26 0.99 -0.27
C SER A 58 8.55 2.20 0.34
N SER A 59 7.29 2.05 0.76
CA SER A 59 6.54 3.13 1.41
C SER A 59 7.18 3.52 2.75
N ILE A 60 7.60 2.54 3.56
CA ILE A 60 8.31 2.79 4.82
C ILE A 60 9.64 3.49 4.57
N VAL A 61 10.45 2.95 3.64
CA VAL A 61 11.78 3.49 3.33
C VAL A 61 11.69 4.92 2.82
N ASN A 62 10.78 5.19 1.88
CA ASN A 62 10.60 6.52 1.30
C ASN A 62 10.11 7.54 2.33
N GLU A 63 9.23 7.13 3.25
CA GLU A 63 8.73 8.02 4.30
C GLU A 63 9.83 8.39 5.29
N VAL A 64 10.64 7.41 5.73
CA VAL A 64 11.83 7.68 6.57
C VAL A 64 12.81 8.59 5.84
N GLN A 65 13.09 8.33 4.57
CA GLN A 65 14.00 9.16 3.78
C GLN A 65 13.47 10.59 3.60
N SER A 66 12.16 10.77 3.47
CA SER A 66 11.53 12.09 3.40
C SER A 66 11.68 12.88 4.71
N LEU A 67 11.59 12.21 5.86
CA LEU A 67 11.68 12.84 7.18
C LEU A 67 13.14 13.00 7.66
N ALA A 68 14.05 12.18 7.15
CA ALA A 68 15.47 12.19 7.49
C ALA A 68 16.39 11.99 6.27
N PRO A 69 16.48 12.97 5.35
CA PRO A 69 17.21 12.80 4.08
C PRO A 69 18.70 12.53 4.21
N GLN A 70 19.33 12.99 5.30
CA GLN A 70 20.77 12.93 5.52
C GLN A 70 21.20 11.75 6.41
N ALA A 71 20.25 10.95 6.90
CA ALA A 71 20.53 9.88 7.85
C ALA A 71 20.95 8.58 7.14
N SER A 72 21.63 7.70 7.89
CA SER A 72 21.87 6.33 7.42
C SER A 72 20.55 5.61 7.22
N ILE A 73 20.17 5.38 5.96
CA ILE A 73 18.82 4.89 5.62
C ILE A 73 18.51 3.55 6.30
N ILE A 74 19.44 2.59 6.27
CA ILE A 74 19.20 1.24 6.81
C ILE A 74 18.97 1.29 8.33
N LYS A 75 19.90 1.92 9.05
CA LYS A 75 19.84 2.03 10.52
C LYS A 75 18.61 2.81 10.96
N THR A 76 18.35 3.95 10.32
CA THR A 76 17.22 4.82 10.67
C THR A 76 15.88 4.14 10.37
N VAL A 77 15.77 3.44 9.23
CA VAL A 77 14.56 2.67 8.90
C VAL A 77 14.33 1.56 9.92
N TRP A 78 15.35 0.76 10.24
CA TRP A 78 15.19 -0.34 11.20
C TRP A 78 14.81 0.16 12.59
N CYS A 79 15.51 1.18 13.10
CA CYS A 79 15.21 1.76 14.41
C CYS A 79 13.79 2.34 14.45
N SER A 80 13.40 3.12 13.43
CA SER A 80 12.05 3.69 13.34
C SER A 80 10.97 2.61 13.24
N LEU A 81 11.21 1.56 12.46
CA LEU A 81 10.29 0.44 12.32
C LEU A 81 10.14 -0.35 13.62
N SER A 82 11.23 -0.51 14.37
CA SER A 82 11.24 -1.21 15.66
C SER A 82 10.46 -0.44 16.72
N LEU A 83 10.72 0.85 16.84
CA LEU A 83 10.01 1.73 17.77
C LEU A 83 8.52 1.88 17.40
N ALA A 84 8.18 1.94 16.11
CA ALA A 84 6.79 1.94 15.67
C ALA A 84 6.08 0.61 15.95
N THR A 85 6.78 -0.51 15.78
CA THR A 85 6.28 -1.85 16.12
C THR A 85 5.95 -1.95 17.60
N GLU A 86 6.86 -1.54 18.47
CA GLU A 86 6.64 -1.55 19.92
C GLU A 86 5.46 -0.68 20.32
N LYS A 87 5.42 0.56 19.82
CA LYS A 87 4.29 1.47 20.06
C LYS A 87 2.97 0.83 19.62
N TYR A 88 2.92 0.28 18.41
CA TYR A 88 1.74 -0.38 17.86
C TYR A 88 1.27 -1.55 18.72
N PHE A 89 2.16 -2.47 19.05
CA PHE A 89 1.81 -3.65 19.82
C PHE A 89 1.50 -3.32 21.29
N ASN A 90 2.13 -2.29 21.88
CA ASN A 90 1.80 -1.80 23.22
C ASN A 90 0.38 -1.20 23.24
N GLU A 91 0.08 -0.29 22.32
CA GLU A 91 -1.25 0.33 22.27
C GLU A 91 -2.34 -0.68 21.89
N LYS A 92 -2.04 -1.61 20.98
CA LYS A 92 -2.98 -2.68 20.60
C LYS A 92 -3.17 -3.69 21.75
N ALA A 93 -2.11 -4.06 22.47
CA ALA A 93 -2.23 -4.90 23.66
C ALA A 93 -3.14 -4.26 24.72
N LEU A 94 -3.06 -2.95 24.92
CA LEU A 94 -3.95 -2.23 25.83
C LEU A 94 -5.41 -2.23 25.33
N ASP A 95 -5.63 -1.88 24.07
CA ASP A 95 -6.99 -1.82 23.48
C ASP A 95 -7.67 -3.21 23.46
N TYR A 96 -6.88 -4.28 23.36
CA TYR A 96 -7.36 -5.67 23.34
C TYR A 96 -7.02 -6.42 24.62
N ALA A 97 -6.64 -5.76 25.73
CA ALA A 97 -6.28 -6.41 27.00
C ALA A 97 -5.48 -7.72 26.84
N TRP A 98 -4.38 -7.67 26.08
CA TRP A 98 -3.42 -8.77 25.95
C TRP A 98 -2.53 -8.84 27.17
N SER A 99 -2.07 -10.04 27.52
CA SER A 99 -1.00 -10.19 28.51
C SER A 99 0.34 -9.66 27.96
N ASP A 100 1.29 -9.40 28.85
CA ASP A 100 2.64 -9.00 28.44
C ASP A 100 3.29 -10.10 27.57
N GLU A 101 3.06 -11.37 27.91
CA GLU A 101 3.57 -12.52 27.14
C GLU A 101 2.96 -12.60 25.74
N GLU A 102 1.64 -12.42 25.61
CA GLU A 102 0.95 -12.42 24.32
C GLU A 102 1.46 -11.30 23.42
N ARG A 103 1.67 -10.11 23.99
CA ARG A 103 2.24 -8.95 23.28
C ARG A 103 3.66 -9.24 22.81
N GLU A 104 4.52 -9.72 23.70
CA GLU A 104 5.94 -9.99 23.41
C GLU A 104 6.09 -11.09 22.35
N GLU A 105 5.30 -12.16 22.42
CA GLU A 105 5.28 -13.22 21.40
C GLU A 105 4.85 -12.66 20.04
N ALA A 106 3.78 -11.85 20.00
CA ALA A 106 3.31 -11.24 18.76
C ALA A 106 4.32 -10.25 18.15
N GLN A 107 5.02 -9.47 18.98
CA GLN A 107 6.10 -8.59 18.55
C GLN A 107 7.27 -9.39 17.98
N LYS A 108 7.73 -10.42 18.70
CA LYS A 108 8.84 -11.27 18.27
C LYS A 108 8.56 -11.97 16.94
N ASP A 109 7.34 -12.50 16.80
CA ASP A 109 6.86 -13.09 15.57
C ASP A 109 6.89 -12.10 14.39
N TRP A 110 6.45 -10.87 14.64
CA TRP A 110 6.50 -9.81 13.63
C TRP A 110 7.94 -9.45 13.24
N PHE A 111 8.83 -9.25 14.21
CA PHE A 111 10.25 -8.95 13.94
C PHE A 111 10.93 -10.07 13.14
N GLY A 112 10.63 -11.33 13.46
CA GLY A 112 11.12 -12.48 12.68
C GLY A 112 10.70 -12.47 11.21
N LEU A 113 9.53 -11.89 10.89
CA LEU A 113 9.08 -11.74 9.51
C LEU A 113 9.75 -10.57 8.77
N ILE A 114 9.89 -9.41 9.43
CA ILE A 114 10.36 -8.19 8.76
C ILE A 114 11.88 -8.09 8.69
N ALA A 115 12.61 -8.68 9.64
CA ALA A 115 14.08 -8.57 9.71
C ALA A 115 14.78 -8.92 8.37
N PRO A 116 14.44 -10.04 7.69
CA PRO A 116 15.08 -10.39 6.41
C PRO A 116 14.86 -9.36 5.30
N GLY A 117 13.76 -8.61 5.35
CA GLY A 117 13.45 -7.57 4.36
C GLY A 117 14.15 -6.25 4.62
N PHE A 118 14.53 -5.93 5.86
CA PHE A 118 15.02 -4.61 6.24
C PHE A 118 16.49 -4.57 6.67
N LEU A 119 17.08 -5.71 7.04
CA LEU A 119 18.46 -5.76 7.52
C LEU A 119 19.48 -6.13 6.43
N PRO A 120 20.69 -5.54 6.47
CA PRO A 120 21.76 -5.87 5.54
C PRO A 120 22.36 -7.23 5.93
N GLY A 121 22.50 -8.15 4.96
CA GLY A 121 23.17 -9.45 5.15
C GLY A 121 22.32 -10.67 4.81
N ASP A 122 21.00 -10.53 4.74
CA ASP A 122 20.07 -11.63 4.47
C ASP A 122 19.41 -11.55 3.07
N TYR A 123 20.16 -11.03 2.08
CA TYR A 123 19.68 -10.73 0.71
C TYR A 123 19.08 -11.94 -0.05
N ASN A 124 19.20 -13.16 0.48
CA ASN A 124 18.75 -14.40 -0.13
C ASN A 124 17.73 -15.21 0.70
N ARG A 125 17.18 -14.67 1.80
CA ARG A 125 16.07 -15.37 2.48
C ARG A 125 14.77 -15.18 1.71
N SER A 126 14.45 -16.14 0.84
CA SER A 126 13.09 -16.31 0.37
C SER A 126 12.19 -16.54 1.60
N LEU A 127 11.30 -15.60 1.88
CA LEU A 127 10.31 -15.78 2.94
C LEU A 127 9.21 -16.68 2.39
N ASP A 128 9.08 -17.90 2.92
CA ASP A 128 8.02 -18.80 2.50
C ASP A 128 6.66 -18.20 2.90
N ILE A 129 5.75 -18.15 1.92
CA ILE A 129 4.36 -17.72 2.11
C ILE A 129 3.67 -18.51 3.23
N SER A 130 4.08 -19.76 3.47
CA SER A 130 3.58 -20.59 4.56
C SER A 130 3.86 -19.99 5.94
N VAL A 131 5.04 -19.36 6.12
CA VAL A 131 5.45 -18.69 7.36
C VAL A 131 4.61 -17.44 7.60
N ILE A 132 4.38 -16.64 6.55
CA ILE A 132 3.55 -15.42 6.65
C ILE A 132 2.09 -15.80 6.95
N LYS A 133 1.57 -16.84 6.30
CA LYS A 133 0.22 -17.37 6.59
C LYS A 133 0.12 -17.89 8.03
N ALA A 134 1.14 -18.59 8.53
CA ALA A 134 1.15 -19.09 9.90
C ALA A 134 1.14 -17.95 10.92
N TRP A 135 1.96 -16.91 10.71
CA TRP A 135 1.93 -15.69 11.51
C TRP A 135 0.54 -15.03 11.50
N LYS A 136 -0.02 -14.81 10.31
CA LYS A 136 -1.36 -14.22 10.17
C LYS A 136 -2.39 -15.01 10.97
N ASN A 137 -2.36 -16.34 10.87
CA ASN A 137 -3.30 -17.20 11.58
C ASN A 137 -3.12 -17.12 13.11
N ARG A 138 -1.89 -17.04 13.62
CA ARG A 138 -1.63 -16.85 15.06
C ARG A 138 -2.13 -15.51 15.55
N LEU A 139 -1.82 -14.43 14.83
CA LEU A 139 -2.26 -13.09 15.17
C LEU A 139 -3.79 -12.96 15.13
N VAL A 140 -4.45 -13.52 14.11
CA VAL A 140 -5.92 -13.55 14.02
C VAL A 140 -6.52 -14.35 15.17
N LYS A 141 -5.92 -15.48 15.58
CA LYS A 141 -6.39 -16.24 16.75
C LYS A 141 -6.28 -15.43 18.03
N LEU A 142 -5.17 -14.72 18.24
CA LEU A 142 -4.98 -13.83 19.39
C LEU A 142 -6.02 -12.68 19.41
N LEU A 143 -6.40 -12.20 18.22
CA LEU A 143 -7.39 -11.14 18.04
C LEU A 143 -8.85 -11.61 18.10
N ASN A 144 -9.12 -12.91 17.94
CA ASN A 144 -10.47 -13.46 17.90
C ASN A 144 -11.03 -13.62 19.31
N ARG A 145 -11.73 -12.59 19.78
CA ARG A 145 -12.47 -12.59 21.06
C ARG A 145 -13.97 -12.63 20.83
N ASP A 146 -14.73 -13.19 21.76
CA ASP A 146 -16.17 -13.45 21.54
C ASP A 146 -17.02 -12.21 21.34
N MET A 147 -16.65 -11.09 21.97
CA MET A 147 -17.22 -9.77 21.68
C MET A 147 -16.08 -8.76 21.58
N GLY A 148 -16.17 -7.86 20.60
CA GLY A 148 -15.21 -6.79 20.48
C GLY A 148 -15.67 -5.49 21.16
N PRO A 149 -14.83 -4.44 21.22
CA PRO A 149 -15.05 -3.24 22.06
C PRO A 149 -16.24 -2.34 21.69
N MET A 150 -17.02 -2.67 20.66
CA MET A 150 -18.12 -1.84 20.15
C MET A 150 -19.41 -2.66 20.07
N ALA A 151 -20.57 -2.05 20.36
CA ALA A 151 -21.87 -2.72 20.27
C ALA A 151 -22.09 -3.34 18.89
N ALA A 152 -21.78 -2.60 17.81
CA ALA A 152 -21.90 -3.05 16.42
C ALA A 152 -20.89 -4.15 16.00
N CYS A 153 -19.97 -4.56 16.89
CA CYS A 153 -19.05 -5.65 16.57
C CYS A 153 -19.66 -7.05 16.71
N ASP A 154 -20.84 -7.17 17.32
CA ASP A 154 -21.67 -8.38 17.25
C ASP A 154 -21.95 -8.79 15.78
N MET A 155 -22.12 -7.80 14.90
CA MET A 155 -22.31 -7.96 13.48
C MET A 155 -21.00 -8.18 12.72
N CYS A 156 -19.83 -7.84 13.27
CA CYS A 156 -18.57 -7.97 12.53
C CYS A 156 -18.09 -9.43 12.52
N THR A 157 -17.97 -10.05 11.32
CA THR A 157 -17.39 -11.42 11.21
C THR A 157 -15.92 -11.46 11.63
N SER A 158 -15.22 -10.34 11.50
CA SER A 158 -13.86 -10.16 11.98
C SER A 158 -13.76 -9.71 13.44
N LYS A 159 -14.88 -9.61 14.20
CA LYS A 159 -14.91 -9.30 15.65
C LYS A 159 -13.98 -8.16 16.09
N CYS A 160 -14.02 -7.07 15.33
CA CYS A 160 -13.14 -5.90 15.41
C CYS A 160 -11.63 -6.18 15.29
N LEU A 161 -11.19 -7.16 14.49
CA LEU A 161 -9.79 -7.41 14.11
C LEU A 161 -9.00 -6.14 13.74
N TYR A 162 -9.69 -5.18 13.12
CA TYR A 162 -9.12 -3.95 12.57
C TYR A 162 -9.35 -2.70 13.44
N SER A 163 -9.98 -2.83 14.61
CA SER A 163 -10.45 -1.68 15.40
C SER A 163 -9.34 -0.69 15.73
N TYR A 164 -8.22 -1.20 16.26
CA TYR A 164 -7.07 -0.37 16.57
C TYR A 164 -6.44 0.21 15.31
N ASP A 165 -6.31 -0.58 14.25
CA ASP A 165 -5.66 -0.11 13.03
C ASP A 165 -6.44 1.03 12.37
N VAL A 166 -7.77 0.94 12.36
CA VAL A 166 -8.66 2.01 11.90
C VAL A 166 -8.53 3.26 12.78
N LYS A 167 -8.44 3.10 14.11
CA LYS A 167 -8.18 4.21 15.06
C LYS A 167 -6.90 4.95 14.71
N ALA A 168 -5.83 4.19 14.46
CA ALA A 168 -4.49 4.72 14.29
C ALA A 168 -4.27 5.43 12.95
N VAL A 169 -5.16 5.21 11.97
CA VAL A 169 -5.14 5.88 10.65
C VAL A 169 -6.23 6.94 10.47
N ASP A 170 -6.99 7.27 11.53
CA ASP A 170 -8.07 8.26 11.48
C ASP A 170 -7.55 9.70 11.67
N ASP A 171 -7.73 10.52 10.64
CA ASP A 171 -7.34 11.94 10.59
C ASP A 171 -8.54 12.84 10.17
N ASN A 172 -9.73 12.66 10.76
CA ASN A 172 -11.02 13.37 10.51
C ASN A 172 -12.06 12.59 9.68
N TRP A 173 -12.15 11.26 9.80
CA TRP A 173 -13.21 10.51 9.12
C TRP A 173 -14.60 10.83 9.68
N GLY A 174 -14.71 11.08 10.99
CA GLY A 174 -15.96 11.48 11.67
C GLY A 174 -16.73 12.57 10.93
N GLN A 175 -16.09 13.72 10.67
CA GLN A 175 -16.75 14.85 10.01
C GLN A 175 -17.24 14.55 8.59
N ARG A 176 -16.51 13.70 7.83
CA ARG A 176 -16.92 13.31 6.47
C ARG A 176 -18.09 12.34 6.50
N PHE A 177 -18.11 11.46 7.49
CA PHE A 177 -19.15 10.47 7.69
C PHE A 177 -20.44 11.12 8.24
N ASP A 178 -20.34 12.10 9.13
CA ASP A 178 -21.47 12.89 9.61
C ASP A 178 -22.21 13.58 8.45
N LYS A 179 -21.44 14.17 7.52
CA LYS A 179 -22.00 14.75 6.28
C LYS A 179 -22.62 13.69 5.37
N ALA A 180 -22.08 12.49 5.32
CA ALA A 180 -22.64 11.38 4.53
C ALA A 180 -23.99 10.92 5.10
N ARG A 181 -24.14 10.91 6.43
CA ARG A 181 -25.38 10.51 7.11
C ARG A 181 -26.54 11.49 6.94
N GLN A 182 -26.25 12.76 6.67
CA GLN A 182 -27.30 13.77 6.44
C GLN A 182 -27.92 13.68 5.03
N ARG A 183 -27.46 12.75 4.19
CA ARG A 183 -27.97 12.57 2.83
C ARG A 183 -29.17 11.63 2.80
N GLU A 184 -29.98 11.77 1.76
CA GLU A 184 -31.20 10.99 1.50
C GLU A 184 -30.96 9.46 1.49
N ASN A 185 -29.75 9.02 1.09
CA ASN A 185 -29.32 7.62 1.18
C ASN A 185 -28.09 7.47 2.09
N ALA A 186 -28.30 7.76 3.37
CA ALA A 186 -27.26 7.73 4.40
C ALA A 186 -26.48 6.41 4.48
N PRO A 187 -27.11 5.22 4.49
CA PRO A 187 -26.38 3.95 4.59
C PRO A 187 -25.48 3.68 3.38
N ALA A 188 -25.97 3.91 2.16
CA ALA A 188 -25.16 3.70 0.95
C ALA A 188 -24.00 4.70 0.84
N THR A 189 -24.22 5.95 1.25
CA THR A 189 -23.16 6.98 1.26
C THR A 189 -22.08 6.63 2.29
N ALA A 190 -22.48 6.19 3.49
CA ALA A 190 -21.58 5.72 4.53
C ALA A 190 -20.77 4.50 4.07
N ALA A 191 -21.42 3.51 3.44
CA ALA A 191 -20.77 2.34 2.86
C ALA A 191 -19.72 2.74 1.81
N HIS A 192 -20.08 3.62 0.88
CA HIS A 192 -19.17 4.08 -0.16
C HIS A 192 -17.97 4.85 0.39
N LEU A 193 -18.18 5.70 1.40
CA LEU A 193 -17.09 6.38 2.09
C LEU A 193 -16.16 5.35 2.73
N ALA A 194 -16.69 4.43 3.52
CA ALA A 194 -15.90 3.40 4.19
C ALA A 194 -15.09 2.52 3.21
N LEU A 195 -15.69 2.14 2.07
CA LEU A 195 -15.01 1.41 1.00
C LEU A 195 -13.89 2.21 0.35
N SER A 196 -14.12 3.50 0.09
CA SER A 196 -13.08 4.39 -0.44
C SER A 196 -11.88 4.47 0.50
N LEU A 197 -12.13 4.48 1.81
CA LEU A 197 -11.07 4.47 2.83
C LEU A 197 -10.35 3.14 2.91
N CYS A 198 -11.08 2.03 2.85
CA CYS A 198 -10.50 0.69 2.76
C CYS A 198 -9.51 0.60 1.59
N VAL A 199 -9.91 1.07 0.40
CA VAL A 199 -9.05 1.09 -0.79
C VAL A 199 -7.86 2.03 -0.61
N ASN A 200 -8.05 3.23 -0.06
CA ASN A 200 -6.93 4.15 0.19
C ASN A 200 -5.90 3.58 1.19
N LEU A 201 -6.37 2.81 2.18
CA LEU A 201 -5.51 2.22 3.20
C LEU A 201 -4.79 0.96 2.71
N THR A 202 -5.41 0.17 1.84
CA THR A 202 -4.99 -1.21 1.55
C THR A 202 -4.88 -1.57 0.07
N PHE A 203 -5.36 -0.70 -0.82
CA PHE A 203 -5.55 -0.94 -2.25
C PHE A 203 -6.47 -2.12 -2.58
N LYS A 204 -7.24 -2.61 -1.60
CA LYS A 204 -8.19 -3.71 -1.77
C LYS A 204 -9.53 -3.35 -1.17
N LEU A 205 -10.56 -3.99 -1.71
CA LEU A 205 -11.89 -4.00 -1.12
C LEU A 205 -11.96 -5.16 -0.13
N ASP A 206 -12.29 -4.84 1.12
CA ASP A 206 -12.51 -5.83 2.18
C ASP A 206 -13.77 -5.43 2.95
N VAL A 207 -14.72 -6.37 3.05
CA VAL A 207 -16.02 -6.14 3.68
C VAL A 207 -15.84 -5.76 5.15
N ASP A 208 -14.98 -6.49 5.85
CA ASP A 208 -14.88 -6.40 7.31
C ASP A 208 -14.05 -5.19 7.74
N LEU A 209 -13.01 -4.84 7.00
CA LEU A 209 -12.28 -3.59 7.21
C LEU A 209 -13.17 -2.38 6.92
N ALA A 210 -13.89 -2.37 5.78
CA ALA A 210 -14.81 -1.28 5.47
C ALA A 210 -15.93 -1.16 6.52
N PHE A 211 -16.48 -2.29 6.96
CA PHE A 211 -17.48 -2.30 8.03
C PHE A 211 -16.90 -1.77 9.35
N CYS A 212 -15.68 -2.16 9.72
CA CYS A 212 -15.01 -1.67 10.93
C CYS A 212 -14.77 -0.16 10.89
N ILE A 213 -14.38 0.38 9.72
CA ILE A 213 -14.26 1.83 9.48
C ILE A 213 -15.60 2.53 9.74
N ALA A 214 -16.70 2.02 9.21
CA ALA A 214 -18.02 2.59 9.42
C ALA A 214 -18.47 2.49 10.90
N ALA A 215 -18.30 1.32 11.52
CA ALA A 215 -18.72 1.06 12.90
C ALA A 215 -18.03 2.00 13.89
N ARG A 216 -16.71 2.16 13.76
CA ARG A 216 -15.92 3.06 14.62
C ARG A 216 -16.37 4.51 14.49
N THR A 217 -16.78 4.91 13.29
CA THR A 217 -17.25 6.28 13.05
C THR A 217 -18.62 6.54 13.68
N VAL A 218 -19.49 5.52 13.74
CA VAL A 218 -20.82 5.61 14.38
C VAL A 218 -20.73 5.55 15.91
N GLN A 219 -19.79 4.78 16.47
CA GLN A 219 -19.65 4.60 17.92
C GLN A 219 -19.40 5.92 18.68
N HIS A 220 -18.77 6.90 18.05
CA HIS A 220 -18.48 8.20 18.67
C HIS A 220 -19.68 9.17 18.68
N GLN A 221 -20.90 8.68 18.44
CA GLN A 221 -22.09 9.52 18.32
C GLN A 221 -23.11 9.26 19.44
N ASP A 222 -23.76 10.34 19.90
CA ASP A 222 -24.86 10.32 20.87
C ASP A 222 -26.17 9.87 20.20
N THR A 223 -26.26 8.61 19.81
CA THR A 223 -27.50 8.00 19.27
C THR A 223 -27.84 6.72 20.02
N PHE A 224 -29.13 6.38 20.12
CA PHE A 224 -29.59 5.14 20.77
C PHE A 224 -29.00 3.90 20.09
N GLU A 225 -28.58 2.92 20.88
CA GLU A 225 -27.90 1.69 20.41
C GLU A 225 -28.70 0.95 19.33
N ASP A 226 -30.02 0.82 19.47
CA ASP A 226 -30.89 0.17 18.48
C ASP A 226 -30.87 0.88 17.11
N ALA A 227 -30.85 2.21 17.12
CA ALA A 227 -30.80 3.00 15.88
C ALA A 227 -29.41 2.93 15.22
N GLN A 228 -28.34 2.77 16.02
CA GLN A 228 -27.00 2.50 15.49
C GLN A 228 -26.93 1.10 14.88
N HIS A 229 -27.56 0.11 15.51
CA HIS A 229 -27.59 -1.28 15.05
C HIS A 229 -28.29 -1.41 13.69
N ASP A 230 -29.53 -0.92 13.57
CA ASP A 230 -30.30 -0.92 12.31
C ASP A 230 -29.57 -0.15 11.18
N PHE A 231 -28.94 0.98 11.52
CA PHE A 231 -28.15 1.73 10.55
C PHE A 231 -26.94 0.93 10.07
N MET A 232 -26.20 0.30 10.99
CA MET A 232 -25.00 -0.47 10.66
C MET A 232 -25.32 -1.75 9.88
N GLU A 233 -26.45 -2.41 10.15
CA GLU A 233 -26.93 -3.54 9.35
C GLU A 233 -27.13 -3.13 7.89
N LYS A 234 -27.81 -2.00 7.65
CA LYS A 234 -28.01 -1.45 6.31
C LYS A 234 -26.69 -1.08 5.63
N VAL A 235 -25.75 -0.46 6.35
CA VAL A 235 -24.41 -0.14 5.83
C VAL A 235 -23.68 -1.41 5.39
N ARG A 236 -23.74 -2.49 6.18
CA ARG A 236 -23.09 -3.76 5.83
C ARG A 236 -23.63 -4.36 4.54
N VAL A 237 -24.95 -4.37 4.38
CA VAL A 237 -25.62 -4.85 3.16
C VAL A 237 -25.16 -4.04 1.94
N GLU A 238 -25.08 -2.72 2.06
CA GLU A 238 -24.60 -1.86 0.97
C GLU A 238 -23.11 -2.09 0.63
N ILE A 239 -22.26 -2.34 1.62
CA ILE A 239 -20.86 -2.72 1.42
C ILE A 239 -20.76 -4.02 0.60
N GLN A 240 -21.51 -5.05 1.01
CA GLN A 240 -21.52 -6.34 0.31
C GLN A 240 -22.02 -6.20 -1.13
N ARG A 241 -23.14 -5.49 -1.34
CA ARG A 241 -23.70 -5.20 -2.67
C ARG A 241 -22.72 -4.47 -3.58
N PHE A 242 -21.91 -3.56 -3.03
CA PHE A 242 -20.90 -2.86 -3.83
C PHE A 242 -19.80 -3.82 -4.29
N ILE A 243 -19.24 -4.60 -3.35
CA ILE A 243 -18.16 -5.54 -3.65
C ILE A 243 -18.60 -6.62 -4.64
N GLU A 244 -19.81 -7.17 -4.47
CA GLU A 244 -20.38 -8.13 -5.42
C GLU A 244 -20.52 -7.56 -6.84
N ARG A 245 -20.91 -6.28 -6.96
CA ARG A 245 -21.01 -5.60 -8.26
C ARG A 245 -19.65 -5.45 -8.91
N GLU A 246 -18.63 -5.04 -8.16
CA GLU A 246 -17.26 -4.90 -8.66
C GLU A 246 -16.69 -6.26 -9.11
N ASN A 247 -16.91 -7.32 -8.32
CA ASN A 247 -16.46 -8.67 -8.67
C ASN A 247 -17.14 -9.16 -9.96
N LYS A 248 -18.47 -9.02 -10.08
CA LYS A 248 -19.20 -9.38 -11.31
C LYS A 248 -18.73 -8.57 -12.52
N ALA A 249 -18.42 -7.29 -12.33
CA ALA A 249 -17.90 -6.44 -13.40
C ALA A 249 -16.49 -6.87 -13.84
N ALA A 250 -15.64 -7.32 -12.92
CA ALA A 250 -14.32 -7.85 -13.22
C ALA A 250 -14.40 -9.18 -13.98
N GLU A 251 -15.27 -10.09 -13.55
CA GLU A 251 -15.52 -11.38 -14.23
C GLU A 251 -16.02 -11.17 -15.68
N ALA A 252 -17.00 -10.29 -15.88
CA ALA A 252 -17.53 -9.99 -17.21
C ALA A 252 -16.49 -9.35 -18.15
N LYS A 253 -15.49 -8.63 -17.61
CA LYS A 253 -14.36 -8.09 -18.39
C LYS A 253 -13.37 -9.20 -18.80
N ASN A 254 -13.10 -10.16 -17.92
CA ASN A 254 -12.21 -11.28 -18.20
C ASN A 254 -12.79 -12.23 -19.26
N GLU A 255 -14.09 -12.53 -19.21
CA GLU A 255 -14.76 -13.36 -20.23
C GLU A 255 -14.73 -12.71 -21.62
N LYS A 256 -14.96 -11.39 -21.69
CA LYS A 256 -14.86 -10.62 -22.95
C LYS A 256 -13.44 -10.50 -23.48
N GLY A 257 -12.43 -10.56 -22.61
CA GLY A 257 -11.01 -10.63 -22.98
C GLY A 257 -10.62 -12.00 -23.57
N ALA A 258 -11.11 -13.08 -22.96
CA ALA A 258 -10.87 -14.45 -23.40
C ALA A 258 -11.49 -14.75 -24.79
N ASP A 259 -12.72 -14.29 -25.06
CA ASP A 259 -13.39 -14.49 -26.36
C ASP A 259 -12.70 -13.72 -27.51
N LYS A 260 -12.09 -12.56 -27.22
CA LYS A 260 -11.26 -11.82 -28.20
C LYS A 260 -9.91 -12.49 -28.46
N GLY A 261 -9.32 -13.15 -27.47
CA GLY A 261 -8.10 -13.95 -27.62
C GLY A 261 -8.32 -15.21 -28.48
N ALA A 262 -9.47 -15.87 -28.32
CA ALA A 262 -9.85 -17.03 -29.13
C ALA A 262 -10.06 -16.67 -30.61
N LYS A 263 -10.75 -15.56 -30.91
CA LYS A 263 -10.96 -15.09 -32.29
C LYS A 263 -9.67 -14.65 -33.00
N ARG A 264 -8.69 -14.10 -32.28
CA ARG A 264 -7.39 -13.71 -32.85
C ARG A 264 -6.48 -14.92 -33.14
N SER A 265 -6.69 -16.03 -32.44
CA SER A 265 -5.96 -17.28 -32.61
C SER A 265 -6.44 -18.08 -33.83
N GLN A 266 -7.73 -17.99 -34.18
CA GLN A 266 -8.28 -18.58 -35.41
C GLN A 266 -7.88 -17.83 -36.68
N SER A 267 -7.64 -16.51 -36.62
CA SER A 267 -7.17 -15.73 -37.78
C SER A 267 -5.68 -15.92 -38.12
N ARG A 268 -4.90 -16.63 -37.28
CA ARG A 268 -3.45 -16.86 -37.51
C ARG A 268 -3.14 -18.26 -38.07
N SER A 269 -4.11 -19.18 -38.13
CA SER A 269 -3.90 -20.53 -38.67
C SER A 269 -4.10 -20.66 -40.18
N GLU A 270 -4.44 -19.58 -40.91
CA GLU A 270 -4.72 -19.63 -42.35
C GLU A 270 -3.59 -19.14 -43.26
N ASN A 271 -2.39 -18.87 -42.75
CA ASN A 271 -1.32 -18.31 -43.58
C ASN A 271 0.09 -18.87 -43.31
N THR A 272 0.26 -20.18 -43.48
CA THR A 272 1.58 -20.79 -43.71
C THR A 272 1.45 -22.01 -44.62
N SER A 273 1.53 -21.79 -45.93
CA SER A 273 1.85 -22.83 -46.91
C SER A 273 3.08 -22.38 -47.69
N ARG A 274 4.27 -22.81 -47.26
CA ARG A 274 5.46 -22.84 -48.12
C ARG A 274 6.41 -23.96 -47.70
N PRO A 275 7.05 -24.68 -48.64
CA PRO A 275 7.61 -26.00 -48.39
C PRO A 275 8.95 -26.00 -47.66
N GLU A 276 9.14 -27.05 -46.87
CA GLU A 276 10.33 -27.42 -46.13
C GLU A 276 11.53 -27.73 -47.04
N THR A 277 12.73 -27.38 -46.59
CA THR A 277 14.01 -27.93 -47.06
C THR A 277 14.71 -28.66 -45.91
N PRO A 278 15.44 -29.75 -46.16
CA PRO A 278 15.83 -30.74 -45.15
C PRO A 278 17.11 -30.36 -44.35
N PRO A 279 17.37 -31.02 -43.20
CA PRO A 279 18.37 -30.58 -42.23
C PRO A 279 19.77 -31.07 -42.58
N ARG A 280 20.80 -30.35 -42.11
CA ARG A 280 22.19 -30.81 -42.10
C ARG A 280 22.79 -30.69 -40.68
N PRO A 281 23.62 -31.65 -40.23
CA PRO A 281 23.94 -31.81 -38.81
C PRO A 281 25.29 -31.21 -38.40
N GLY A 282 25.38 -30.89 -37.10
CA GLY A 282 26.58 -30.95 -36.28
C GLY A 282 27.40 -29.66 -36.17
N THR A 283 27.50 -29.09 -34.96
CA THR A 283 28.75 -28.88 -34.20
C THR A 283 28.50 -28.04 -32.93
N MET A 284 28.94 -28.55 -31.78
CA MET A 284 29.45 -27.74 -30.64
C MET A 284 30.92 -27.37 -30.95
N PRO A 285 31.65 -26.47 -30.21
CA PRO A 285 31.36 -25.81 -28.92
C PRO A 285 31.76 -24.31 -28.85
N ARG A 286 31.55 -23.65 -27.69
CA ARG A 286 32.54 -22.88 -26.88
C ARG A 286 31.97 -21.61 -26.22
N SER A 287 32.52 -21.32 -25.02
CA SER A 287 32.20 -20.24 -24.07
C SER A 287 32.58 -18.85 -24.55
N GLU A 288 31.88 -17.81 -24.07
CA GLU A 288 32.44 -16.45 -23.93
C GLU A 288 31.68 -15.61 -22.89
N THR A 289 32.46 -14.94 -22.05
CA THR A 289 32.11 -14.03 -20.96
C THR A 289 31.70 -12.64 -21.48
N ALA A 290 30.65 -12.05 -20.92
CA ALA A 290 30.24 -10.67 -21.19
C ALA A 290 30.94 -9.65 -20.23
N PRO A 291 31.30 -8.44 -20.70
CA PRO A 291 31.99 -7.43 -19.89
C PRO A 291 31.02 -6.57 -19.07
N LYS A 292 31.46 -6.11 -17.89
CA LYS A 292 30.75 -5.17 -17.02
C LYS A 292 30.93 -3.72 -17.49
N PRO A 293 29.93 -2.83 -17.35
CA PRO A 293 30.03 -1.42 -17.72
C PRO A 293 30.80 -0.58 -16.69
N ASP A 294 31.44 0.48 -17.18
CA ASP A 294 32.36 1.40 -16.48
C ASP A 294 31.61 2.31 -15.47
N PRO A 295 32.02 2.35 -14.18
CA PRO A 295 31.35 3.11 -13.12
C PRO A 295 31.40 4.64 -13.25
N ASN A 296 32.21 5.19 -14.16
CA ASN A 296 32.33 6.65 -14.31
C ASN A 296 31.18 7.30 -15.12
N ILE A 297 30.43 6.53 -15.91
CA ILE A 297 29.29 7.05 -16.69
C ILE A 297 28.04 7.24 -15.79
N VAL A 298 27.87 6.40 -14.77
CA VAL A 298 26.72 6.40 -13.86
C VAL A 298 26.72 7.59 -12.89
N LYS A 299 27.89 8.18 -12.61
CA LYS A 299 28.02 9.32 -11.69
C LYS A 299 27.61 10.64 -12.33
N ALA A 300 27.89 10.83 -13.63
CA ALA A 300 27.56 12.06 -14.35
C ALA A 300 26.05 12.22 -14.65
N GLU A 301 25.30 11.11 -14.75
CA GLU A 301 23.83 11.16 -14.90
C GLU A 301 23.13 11.51 -13.57
N ARG A 302 23.66 11.04 -12.44
CA ARG A 302 23.11 11.33 -11.09
C ARG A 302 23.23 12.79 -10.67
N ASP A 303 24.34 13.43 -11.01
CA ASP A 303 24.57 14.83 -10.63
C ASP A 303 23.71 15.81 -11.45
N ARG A 304 23.26 15.41 -12.67
CA ARG A 304 22.29 16.18 -13.47
C ARG A 304 20.84 16.03 -12.99
N GLU A 305 20.50 14.90 -12.39
CA GLU A 305 19.16 14.59 -11.89
C GLU A 305 18.84 15.34 -10.57
N ALA A 306 19.87 15.62 -9.76
CA ALA A 306 19.74 16.33 -8.48
C ALA A 306 19.50 17.85 -8.63
N GLU A 307 19.98 18.47 -9.72
CA GLU A 307 19.86 19.92 -9.94
C GLU A 307 18.46 20.32 -10.48
N ALA A 308 17.76 19.40 -11.15
CA ALA A 308 16.43 19.63 -11.72
C ALA A 308 15.29 19.66 -10.69
N ILE A 309 15.46 19.03 -9.51
CA ILE A 309 14.41 18.87 -8.50
C ILE A 309 14.25 20.13 -7.61
N SER A 310 15.23 21.04 -7.64
CA SER A 310 15.31 22.21 -6.75
C SER A 310 14.40 23.39 -7.15
N LYS A 311 13.83 23.43 -8.36
CA LYS A 311 13.22 24.66 -8.94
C LYS A 311 11.68 24.67 -9.10
N ILE A 312 10.92 23.74 -8.51
CA ILE A 312 9.45 23.69 -8.72
C ILE A 312 8.70 24.67 -7.76
N GLY A 313 8.18 25.77 -8.32
CA GLY A 313 7.34 26.78 -7.65
C GLY A 313 5.87 26.35 -7.37
N PRO A 314 4.99 27.29 -6.94
CA PRO A 314 3.77 26.96 -6.20
C PRO A 314 2.62 26.41 -7.07
N LYS A 315 1.87 25.45 -6.49
CA LYS A 315 0.79 24.67 -7.12
C LYS A 315 -0.43 25.50 -7.56
N PRO A 316 -1.01 25.26 -8.77
CA PRO A 316 -2.30 25.83 -9.15
C PRO A 316 -3.49 25.10 -8.50
N LYS A 317 -4.55 25.86 -8.24
CA LYS A 317 -5.79 25.49 -7.53
C LYS A 317 -6.54 24.34 -8.21
N THR A 318 -6.84 23.29 -7.43
CA THR A 318 -7.63 22.13 -7.84
C THR A 318 -9.13 22.46 -7.89
N MET A 319 -9.74 22.37 -9.07
CA MET A 319 -11.18 22.13 -9.22
C MET A 319 -11.46 20.65 -8.99
N ILE A 320 -12.41 20.33 -8.11
CA ILE A 320 -12.87 18.97 -7.81
C ILE A 320 -14.27 18.82 -8.42
N PRO A 321 -14.50 17.86 -9.33
CA PRO A 321 -15.84 17.38 -9.64
C PRO A 321 -16.18 16.12 -8.85
N THR A 322 -17.37 16.14 -8.27
CA THR A 322 -18.16 15.04 -7.72
C THR A 322 -18.60 14.07 -8.84
N ASP A 323 -18.08 12.84 -8.85
CA ASP A 323 -18.82 11.59 -9.10
C ASP A 323 -17.89 10.36 -9.04
N GLY A 324 -18.40 9.26 -8.44
CA GLY A 324 -17.64 8.15 -7.83
C GLY A 324 -17.04 7.09 -8.76
N SER A 325 -16.43 7.49 -9.87
CA SER A 325 -15.55 6.65 -10.68
C SER A 325 -14.34 7.49 -11.04
N LEU A 326 -13.12 6.99 -10.81
CA LEU A 326 -11.94 7.69 -11.31
C LEU A 326 -12.08 7.77 -12.82
N THR A 327 -12.34 8.98 -13.33
CA THR A 327 -12.55 9.14 -14.76
C THR A 327 -11.24 8.83 -15.48
N ARG A 328 -11.34 8.46 -16.77
CA ARG A 328 -10.18 8.19 -17.62
C ARG A 328 -9.12 9.28 -17.50
N GLU A 329 -9.55 10.54 -17.37
CA GLU A 329 -8.71 11.73 -17.21
C GLU A 329 -7.97 11.77 -15.88
N GLN A 330 -8.59 11.31 -14.79
CA GLN A 330 -7.94 11.27 -13.47
C GLN A 330 -6.86 10.19 -13.41
N ILE A 331 -7.12 9.04 -14.03
CA ILE A 331 -6.13 7.95 -14.13
C ILE A 331 -4.99 8.36 -15.06
N PHE A 332 -5.32 9.01 -16.17
CA PHE A 332 -4.32 9.61 -17.08
C PHE A 332 -3.40 10.58 -16.34
N GLU A 333 -3.94 11.51 -15.55
CA GLU A 333 -3.17 12.46 -14.74
C GLU A 333 -2.24 11.77 -13.73
N VAL A 334 -2.70 10.70 -13.09
CA VAL A 334 -1.88 9.94 -12.15
C VAL A 334 -0.68 9.32 -12.85
N ILE A 335 -0.88 8.71 -14.03
CA ILE A 335 0.20 8.05 -14.77
C ILE A 335 1.18 9.09 -15.34
N VAL A 336 0.69 10.23 -15.86
CA VAL A 336 1.53 11.33 -16.31
C VAL A 336 2.42 11.84 -15.18
N ARG A 337 1.90 11.98 -13.94
CA ARG A 337 2.71 12.37 -12.78
C ARG A 337 3.79 11.36 -12.43
N ILE A 338 3.48 10.06 -12.48
CA ILE A 338 4.47 9.00 -12.26
C ILE A 338 5.54 9.03 -13.36
N GLY A 339 5.16 9.36 -14.59
CA GLY A 339 6.11 9.53 -15.69
C GLY A 339 7.02 10.75 -15.53
N LEU A 340 6.49 11.87 -15.03
CA LEU A 340 7.26 13.07 -14.74
C LEU A 340 8.31 12.89 -13.63
N THR A 341 8.17 11.87 -12.76
CA THR A 341 9.19 11.54 -11.75
C THR A 341 10.29 10.60 -12.29
N GLY A 342 10.34 10.35 -13.60
CA GLY A 342 11.34 9.46 -14.22
C GLY A 342 11.12 7.97 -13.94
N ALA A 343 9.98 7.59 -13.34
CA ALA A 343 9.69 6.19 -13.06
C ALA A 343 9.35 5.42 -14.34
N LYS A 344 9.57 4.09 -14.35
CA LYS A 344 9.19 3.19 -15.45
C LYS A 344 7.67 2.97 -15.48
N TRP A 345 6.92 4.03 -15.75
CA TRP A 345 5.47 4.10 -15.67
C TRP A 345 4.77 3.14 -16.62
N ARG A 346 5.34 2.88 -17.81
CA ARG A 346 4.83 1.91 -18.79
C ARG A 346 4.65 0.52 -18.17
N THR A 347 5.64 0.04 -17.42
CA THR A 347 5.57 -1.27 -16.74
C THR A 347 4.75 -1.24 -15.47
N LEU A 348 4.73 -0.12 -14.73
CA LEU A 348 4.01 -0.02 -13.45
C LEU A 348 2.50 0.14 -13.64
N CYS A 349 2.08 0.74 -14.75
CA CYS A 349 0.68 1.12 -14.99
C CYS A 349 0.05 0.33 -16.14
N GLU A 350 0.71 -0.70 -16.68
CA GLU A 350 0.27 -1.46 -17.87
C GLU A 350 -1.16 -1.98 -17.74
N GLU A 351 -1.46 -2.67 -16.64
CA GLU A 351 -2.79 -3.21 -16.35
C GLU A 351 -3.85 -2.10 -16.20
N THR A 352 -3.45 -0.97 -15.59
CA THR A 352 -4.33 0.18 -15.37
C THR A 352 -4.63 0.93 -16.67
N MET A 353 -3.64 1.04 -17.57
CA MET A 353 -3.81 1.63 -18.89
C MET A 353 -4.72 0.78 -19.78
N LEU A 354 -4.51 -0.54 -19.78
CA LEU A 354 -5.35 -1.49 -20.50
C LEU A 354 -6.80 -1.44 -20.01
N ALA A 355 -7.00 -1.39 -18.69
CA ALA A 355 -8.34 -1.32 -18.09
C ALA A 355 -9.09 -0.03 -18.46
N ASN A 356 -8.37 1.07 -18.70
CA ASN A 356 -8.95 2.41 -18.92
C ASN A 356 -8.80 2.93 -20.35
N LYS A 357 -8.35 2.09 -21.29
CA LYS A 357 -8.11 2.43 -22.70
C LYS A 357 -7.22 3.68 -22.85
N LEU A 358 -6.18 3.74 -22.05
CA LEU A 358 -5.14 4.77 -22.17
C LEU A 358 -4.05 4.26 -23.11
N ASN A 359 -3.68 5.08 -24.08
CA ASN A 359 -2.57 4.78 -24.98
C ASN A 359 -1.25 5.23 -24.33
N ALA A 360 -0.19 4.44 -24.51
CA ALA A 360 1.14 4.83 -24.04
C ALA A 360 1.62 6.10 -24.75
N ASP A 361 1.31 6.23 -26.04
CA ASP A 361 1.81 7.36 -26.84
C ASP A 361 1.20 8.69 -26.40
N GLU A 362 -0.08 8.74 -26.02
CA GLU A 362 -0.72 9.97 -25.49
C GLU A 362 -0.14 10.39 -24.14
N ILE A 363 0.24 9.44 -23.30
CA ILE A 363 0.84 9.71 -21.99
C ILE A 363 2.29 10.20 -22.18
N GLU A 364 3.04 9.55 -23.07
CA GLU A 364 4.41 9.95 -23.41
C GLU A 364 4.45 11.36 -24.02
N GLU A 365 3.54 11.68 -24.94
CA GLU A 365 3.40 13.01 -25.53
C GLU A 365 3.10 14.08 -24.48
N GLU A 366 2.19 13.82 -23.54
CA GLU A 366 1.85 14.78 -22.49
C GLU A 366 2.97 14.94 -21.45
N ILE A 367 3.69 13.86 -21.12
CA ILE A 367 4.91 13.93 -20.29
C ILE A 367 5.96 14.81 -20.99
N GLN A 368 6.25 14.55 -22.27
CA GLN A 368 7.22 15.32 -23.05
C GLN A 368 6.81 16.80 -23.20
N LYS A 369 5.52 17.07 -23.39
CA LYS A 369 4.98 18.42 -23.46
C LYS A 369 5.14 19.17 -22.12
N ARG A 370 4.88 18.51 -20.99
CA ARG A 370 5.04 19.11 -19.65
C ARG A 370 6.51 19.34 -19.30
N LEU A 371 7.40 18.42 -19.67
CA LEU A 371 8.84 18.61 -19.54
C LEU A 371 9.32 19.82 -20.35
N LYS A 372 8.92 19.92 -21.63
CA LYS A 372 9.28 21.07 -22.48
C LYS A 372 8.69 22.40 -22.00
N SER A 373 7.50 22.40 -21.40
CA SER A 373 6.90 23.62 -20.85
C SER A 373 7.62 24.15 -19.62
N VAL A 374 8.31 23.29 -18.87
CA VAL A 374 9.15 23.69 -17.73
C VAL A 374 10.46 24.34 -18.20
N ASP A 375 10.94 24.00 -19.40
CA ASP A 375 12.16 24.56 -19.99
C ASP A 375 11.97 25.93 -20.69
N CYS A 376 10.74 26.46 -20.79
CA CYS A 376 10.42 27.65 -21.60
C CYS A 376 9.98 28.89 -20.80
N GLU A 377 10.03 28.90 -19.47
CA GLU A 377 9.82 30.14 -18.71
C GLU A 377 11.11 31.01 -18.75
N PRO A 378 11.10 32.19 -19.41
CA PRO A 378 12.23 33.11 -19.33
C PRO A 378 12.34 33.66 -17.91
N GLU A 379 13.52 33.51 -17.32
CA GLU A 379 13.88 34.08 -16.03
C GLU A 379 13.59 35.60 -16.03
N ASN A 380 12.61 36.02 -15.22
CA ASN A 380 12.31 37.42 -14.89
C ASN A 380 12.59 37.66 -13.41
#